data_AF-A0A847WZV4-F1
#
_entry.id   AF-A0A847WZV4-F1
#
_cell.length_a   1.000
_cell.length_b   1.000
_cell.length_c   1.000
_cell.angle_alpha   90.00
_cell.angle_beta   90.00
_cell.angle_gamma   90.00
#
_symmetry.space_group_name_H-M   'P 1'
#
loop_
_entity.id
_entity.type
_entity.pdbx_description
1 polymer ?
#
loop_
_entity_poly.entity_id
_entity_poly.type
_entity_poly.pdbx_seq_one_letter_code
_entity_poly.pdbx_strand_id
1 'polypeptide(L)'
;MTLPKSWNFAVIVLSNALPLLGVFMLGWDIYTLLIFYWLETAVIAFWTVLTLAFNIGDPVLRSQNGSAASQGPGSFVGVIVLLHSGAFLAIHLYLVSSLYGGNWPGHLDSPARFVQTFVFEQKLWPMLAFIFIHRGVIFLEDRRQEDVTPLVYGLYARIVVMQVVIIVGAWGVLMLGSGLFGLVLLVGMRTALDLFWPQILTYAIRVGTKPS
;
A
#
# COMPACT_ATOMS: atom_id res chain seq x y z
N MET A 1 -17.30 -14.78 -2.24
CA MET A 1 -18.64 -14.21 -2.00
C MET A 1 -18.60 -12.74 -2.41
N THR A 2 -19.11 -12.37 -3.58
CA THR A 2 -19.03 -10.97 -4.06
C THR A 2 -20.07 -10.13 -3.33
N LEU A 3 -19.61 -9.22 -2.47
CA LEU A 3 -20.49 -8.31 -1.73
C LEU A 3 -21.28 -7.41 -2.72
N PRO A 4 -22.51 -7.00 -2.37
CA PRO A 4 -23.29 -6.06 -3.17
C PRO A 4 -22.47 -4.79 -3.49
N LYS A 5 -22.61 -4.21 -4.69
CA LYS A 5 -21.82 -3.02 -5.11
C LYS A 5 -21.88 -1.85 -4.10
N SER A 6 -23.03 -1.66 -3.45
CA SER A 6 -23.21 -0.64 -2.40
C SER A 6 -22.40 -0.92 -1.14
N TRP A 7 -22.18 -2.19 -0.80
CA TRP A 7 -21.37 -2.61 0.34
C TRP A 7 -19.88 -2.41 0.07
N ASN A 8 -19.41 -2.68 -1.15
CA ASN A 8 -18.03 -2.37 -1.53
C ASN A 8 -17.74 -0.87 -1.44
N PHE A 9 -18.68 -0.03 -1.86
CA PHE A 9 -18.54 1.43 -1.72
C PHE A 9 -18.43 1.85 -0.25
N ALA A 10 -19.36 1.39 0.59
CA ALA A 10 -19.36 1.72 2.01
C ALA A 10 -18.08 1.26 2.71
N VAL A 11 -17.59 0.06 2.39
CA VAL A 11 -16.33 -0.47 2.93
C VAL A 11 -15.13 0.38 2.49
N ILE A 12 -15.03 0.76 1.21
CA ILE A 12 -13.94 1.60 0.70
C ILE A 12 -13.94 2.97 1.40
N VAL A 13 -15.11 3.58 1.53
CA VAL A 13 -15.26 4.88 2.19
C VAL A 13 -14.91 4.78 3.67
N LEU A 14 -15.44 3.77 4.38
CA LEU A 14 -15.11 3.56 5.80
C LEU A 14 -13.61 3.31 6.00
N SER A 15 -13.01 2.45 5.16
CA SER A 15 -11.58 2.14 5.25
C SER A 15 -10.69 3.36 5.00
N ASN A 16 -11.11 4.28 4.12
CA ASN A 16 -10.39 5.54 3.89
C ASN A 16 -10.71 6.63 4.94
N ALA A 17 -11.86 6.53 5.61
CA ALA A 17 -12.22 7.41 6.72
C ALA A 17 -11.59 6.98 8.06
N LEU A 18 -11.20 5.72 8.23
CA LEU A 18 -10.52 5.23 9.45
C LEU A 18 -9.26 6.06 9.81
N PRO A 19 -8.35 6.38 8.88
CA PRO A 19 -7.22 7.29 9.14
C PRO A 19 -7.63 8.68 9.61
N LEU A 20 -8.80 9.20 9.18
CA LEU A 20 -9.32 10.48 9.66
C LEU A 20 -9.70 10.44 11.14
N LEU A 21 -10.08 9.27 11.67
CA LEU A 21 -10.26 9.12 13.12
C LEU A 21 -8.96 9.38 13.87
N GLY A 22 -7.80 9.04 13.29
CA GLY A 22 -6.51 9.41 13.85
C GLY A 22 -6.29 10.92 13.87
N VAL A 23 -6.75 11.66 12.85
CA VAL A 23 -6.72 13.13 12.85
C VAL A 23 -7.60 13.69 13.97
N PHE A 24 -8.86 13.23 14.07
CA PHE A 24 -9.81 13.79 15.02
C PHE A 24 -9.57 13.38 16.47
N MET A 25 -9.13 12.14 16.72
CA MET A 25 -8.97 11.59 18.07
C MET A 25 -7.54 11.65 18.60
N LEU A 26 -6.55 11.55 17.71
CA LEU A 26 -5.13 11.49 18.07
C LEU A 26 -4.36 12.74 17.61
N GLY A 27 -5.02 13.66 16.89
CA GLY A 27 -4.40 14.90 16.43
C GLY A 27 -3.39 14.70 15.30
N TRP A 28 -3.52 13.62 14.52
CA TRP A 28 -2.59 13.34 13.42
C TRP A 28 -2.54 14.49 12.42
N ASP A 29 -1.33 14.90 12.12
CA ASP A 29 -1.03 15.85 11.07
C ASP A 29 -0.88 15.14 9.70
N ILE A 30 -0.71 15.95 8.65
CA ILE A 30 -0.52 15.45 7.28
C ILE A 30 0.68 14.50 7.17
N TYR A 31 1.74 14.76 7.94
CA TYR A 31 2.96 13.96 7.95
C TYR A 31 2.71 12.56 8.51
N THR A 32 1.98 12.48 9.62
CA THR A 32 1.60 11.23 10.26
C THR A 32 0.69 10.40 9.35
N LEU A 33 -0.24 11.04 8.63
CA LEU A 33 -1.06 10.37 7.61
C LEU A 33 -0.23 9.83 6.45
N LEU A 34 0.69 10.62 5.90
CA LEU A 34 1.59 10.19 4.83
C LEU A 34 2.40 8.96 5.25
N ILE A 35 2.98 8.98 6.45
CA ILE A 35 3.73 7.83 6.97
C ILE A 35 2.83 6.63 7.25
N PHE A 36 1.64 6.84 7.81
CA PHE A 36 0.70 5.75 8.02
C PHE A 36 0.37 5.04 6.70
N TYR A 37 0.08 5.80 5.64
CA TYR A 37 -0.20 5.27 4.32
C TYR A 37 1.00 4.61 3.64
N TRP A 38 2.20 5.14 3.87
CA TRP A 38 3.44 4.50 3.44
C TRP A 38 3.67 3.17 4.14
N LEU A 39 3.50 3.11 5.47
CA LEU A 39 3.63 1.89 6.27
C LEU A 39 2.57 0.86 5.89
N GLU A 40 1.32 1.28 5.66
CA GLU A 40 0.27 0.40 5.14
C GLU A 40 0.69 -0.24 3.80
N THR A 41 1.24 0.57 2.88
CA THR A 41 1.75 0.07 1.60
C THR A 41 2.92 -0.88 1.79
N ALA A 42 3.83 -0.60 2.71
CA ALA A 42 4.95 -1.48 3.05
C ALA A 42 4.48 -2.83 3.62
N VAL A 43 3.46 -2.84 4.48
CA VAL A 43 2.83 -4.06 5.00
C VAL A 43 2.20 -4.87 3.87
N ILE A 44 1.49 -4.23 2.94
CA ILE A 44 0.90 -4.90 1.77
C ILE A 44 1.99 -5.48 0.87
N ALA A 45 3.07 -4.73 0.62
CA ALA A 45 4.22 -5.20 -0.16
C ALA A 45 4.86 -6.43 0.48
N PHE A 46 5.09 -6.39 1.80
CA PHE A 46 5.64 -7.50 2.58
C PHE A 46 4.81 -8.77 2.40
N TRP A 47 3.50 -8.70 2.62
CA TRP A 47 2.62 -9.86 2.46
C TRP A 47 2.50 -10.32 1.00
N THR A 48 2.58 -9.41 0.04
CA THR A 48 2.59 -9.75 -1.39
C THR A 48 3.83 -10.56 -1.75
N VAL A 49 5.01 -10.12 -1.32
CA VAL A 49 6.27 -10.85 -1.55
C VAL A 49 6.24 -12.22 -0.86
N LEU A 50 5.73 -12.31 0.37
CA LEU A 50 5.54 -13.60 1.04
C LEU A 50 4.57 -14.50 0.27
N THR A 51 3.47 -13.95 -0.25
CA THR A 51 2.51 -14.72 -1.06
C THR A 51 3.20 -15.31 -2.28
N LEU A 52 4.01 -14.53 -2.99
CA LEU A 52 4.76 -14.99 -4.16
C LEU A 52 5.81 -16.05 -3.79
N ALA A 53 6.50 -15.87 -2.66
CA ALA A 53 7.53 -16.80 -2.19
C ALA A 53 6.97 -18.15 -1.70
N PHE A 54 5.75 -18.14 -1.15
CA PHE A 54 5.10 -19.32 -0.57
C PHE A 54 3.85 -19.76 -1.34
N ASN A 55 3.70 -19.33 -2.60
CA ASN A 55 2.55 -19.71 -3.42
C ASN A 55 2.63 -21.22 -3.70
N ILE A 56 1.62 -21.97 -3.24
CA ILE A 56 1.49 -23.41 -3.49
C ILE A 56 0.40 -23.75 -4.51
N GLY A 57 -0.30 -22.73 -5.03
CA GLY A 57 -1.25 -22.84 -6.13
C GLY A 57 -0.61 -22.83 -7.51
N ASP A 58 0.68 -22.49 -7.63
CA ASP A 58 1.39 -22.45 -8.92
C ASP A 58 1.44 -23.86 -9.56
N PRO A 59 0.89 -24.04 -10.79
CA PRO A 59 0.89 -25.33 -11.47
C PRO A 59 2.31 -25.89 -11.71
N VAL A 60 3.33 -25.03 -11.83
CA VAL A 60 4.74 -25.44 -11.95
C VAL A 60 5.24 -26.10 -10.67
N LEU A 61 4.87 -25.56 -9.49
CA LEU A 61 5.25 -26.13 -8.20
C LEU A 61 4.46 -27.42 -7.89
N ARG A 62 3.22 -27.52 -8.38
CA ARG A 62 2.40 -28.74 -8.26
C ARG A 62 2.96 -29.92 -9.06
N SER A 63 3.58 -29.65 -10.21
CA SER A 63 4.25 -30.64 -11.05
C SER A 63 5.55 -31.21 -10.46
N GLN A 64 6.14 -30.57 -9.44
CA GLN A 64 7.47 -30.92 -8.91
C GLN A 64 7.48 -31.72 -7.60
N ASN A 65 6.32 -32.14 -7.09
CA ASN A 65 6.22 -33.02 -5.92
C ASN A 65 6.79 -34.44 -6.12
N GLY A 66 7.63 -34.65 -7.14
CA GLY A 66 8.36 -35.88 -7.41
C GLY A 66 9.88 -35.84 -7.15
N SER A 67 10.50 -34.68 -6.84
CA SER A 67 11.84 -34.55 -6.22
C SER A 67 12.40 -33.13 -6.32
N ALA A 68 13.06 -32.71 -5.24
CA ALA A 68 14.02 -31.59 -5.12
C ALA A 68 13.56 -30.19 -5.57
N ALA A 69 13.26 -29.36 -4.55
CA ALA A 69 13.46 -27.92 -4.49
C ALA A 69 14.12 -27.25 -5.72
N SER A 70 13.37 -27.08 -6.79
CA SER A 70 13.72 -26.13 -7.83
C SER A 70 12.90 -24.88 -7.61
N GLN A 71 13.61 -23.76 -7.47
CA GLN A 71 13.05 -22.43 -7.28
C GLN A 71 12.24 -22.09 -8.54
N GLY A 72 10.94 -22.32 -8.51
CA GLY A 72 10.06 -22.07 -9.65
C GLY A 72 10.01 -20.58 -10.05
N PRO A 73 9.43 -20.25 -11.23
CA PRO A 73 9.31 -18.87 -11.73
C PRO A 73 8.70 -17.88 -10.72
N GLY A 74 7.83 -18.37 -9.81
CA GLY A 74 7.26 -17.59 -8.72
C GLY A 74 8.29 -16.95 -7.77
N SER A 75 9.44 -17.59 -7.53
CA SER A 75 10.49 -17.00 -6.69
C SER A 75 11.22 -15.85 -7.40
N PHE A 76 11.45 -15.96 -8.71
CA PHE A 76 12.09 -14.89 -9.50
C PHE A 76 11.19 -13.67 -9.62
N VAL A 77 9.89 -13.87 -9.91
CA VAL A 77 8.90 -12.78 -9.90
C VAL A 77 8.82 -12.16 -8.50
N GLY A 78 8.83 -12.98 -7.44
CA GLY A 78 8.89 -12.51 -6.06
C GLY A 78 10.10 -11.59 -5.78
N VAL A 79 11.30 -11.96 -6.25
CA VAL A 79 12.51 -11.13 -6.12
C VAL A 79 12.38 -9.82 -6.89
N ILE A 80 11.89 -9.86 -8.14
CA ILE A 80 11.67 -8.63 -8.93
C ILE A 80 10.69 -7.70 -8.21
N VAL A 81 9.56 -8.24 -7.73
CA VAL A 81 8.54 -7.48 -7.01
C VAL A 81 9.10 -6.90 -5.71
N LEU A 82 9.89 -7.67 -4.95
CA LEU A 82 10.57 -7.19 -3.75
C LEU A 82 11.49 -6.00 -4.06
N LEU A 83 12.38 -6.16 -5.05
CA LEU A 83 13.36 -5.13 -5.41
C LEU A 83 12.68 -3.88 -5.98
N HIS A 84 11.71 -4.04 -6.89
CA HIS A 84 11.00 -2.91 -7.49
C HIS A 84 10.14 -2.18 -6.46
N SER A 85 9.26 -2.89 -5.76
CA SER A 85 8.39 -2.25 -4.75
C SER A 85 9.21 -1.61 -3.63
N GLY A 86 10.31 -2.26 -3.19
CA GLY A 86 11.25 -1.70 -2.23
C GLY A 86 11.91 -0.41 -2.71
N ALA A 87 12.37 -0.37 -3.96
CA ALA A 87 12.93 0.85 -4.56
C ALA A 87 11.90 1.98 -4.63
N PHE A 88 10.67 1.68 -5.05
CA PHE A 88 9.59 2.69 -5.08
C PHE A 88 9.20 3.19 -3.69
N LEU A 89 9.13 2.31 -2.68
CA LEU A 89 8.89 2.69 -1.28
C LEU A 89 10.00 3.60 -0.75
N ALA A 90 11.26 3.31 -1.08
CA ALA A 90 12.40 4.14 -0.69
C ALA A 90 12.38 5.51 -1.37
N ILE A 91 12.15 5.55 -2.69
CA ILE A 91 12.03 6.79 -3.47
C ILE A 91 10.87 7.63 -2.93
N HIS A 92 9.74 7.00 -2.60
CA HIS A 92 8.59 7.69 -2.01
C HIS A 92 8.96 8.39 -0.70
N LEU A 93 9.61 7.66 0.20
CA LEU A 93 10.01 8.19 1.50
C LEU A 93 11.02 9.34 1.34
N TYR A 94 11.94 9.22 0.37
CA TYR A 94 12.84 10.30 -0.02
C TYR A 94 12.09 11.54 -0.56
N LEU A 95 11.07 11.34 -1.41
CA LEU A 95 10.25 12.43 -1.93
C LEU A 95 9.48 13.16 -0.81
N VAL A 96 8.91 12.42 0.15
CA VAL A 96 8.31 13.09 1.32
C VAL A 96 9.37 13.89 2.07
N SER A 97 10.55 13.34 2.32
CA SER A 97 11.58 14.07 3.08
C SER A 97 12.13 15.29 2.39
N SER A 98 12.24 15.26 1.07
CA SER A 98 12.76 16.39 0.30
C SER A 98 11.72 17.49 0.14
N LEU A 99 10.45 17.13 -0.07
CA LEU A 99 9.36 18.07 -0.29
C LEU A 99 8.78 18.64 1.02
N TYR A 100 8.85 17.88 2.10
CA TYR A 100 8.19 18.21 3.38
C TYR A 100 9.14 18.23 4.59
N GLY A 101 10.44 17.92 4.41
CA GLY A 101 11.37 17.66 5.53
C GLY A 101 11.61 18.81 6.49
N GLY A 102 11.51 20.07 6.07
CA GLY A 102 11.84 21.23 6.91
C GLY A 102 11.00 21.36 8.18
N ASN A 103 9.75 20.90 8.16
CA ASN A 103 8.83 20.93 9.30
C ASN A 103 8.45 19.53 9.79
N TRP A 104 9.20 18.50 9.38
CA TRP A 104 8.79 17.11 9.63
C TRP A 104 9.15 16.66 11.05
N PRO A 105 8.18 16.30 11.90
CA PRO A 105 8.47 15.60 13.14
C PRO A 105 9.21 14.28 12.87
N GLY A 106 10.38 14.07 13.48
CA GLY A 106 11.07 12.79 13.46
C GLY A 106 11.97 12.51 12.25
N HIS A 107 12.57 13.55 11.64
CA HIS A 107 13.66 13.51 10.63
C HIS A 107 14.21 12.10 10.33
N LEU A 108 14.26 11.70 9.04
CA LEU A 108 14.63 10.34 8.60
C LEU A 108 16.13 9.99 8.74
N ASP A 109 16.86 10.69 9.59
CA ASP A 109 18.29 10.48 9.82
C ASP A 109 18.59 9.21 10.65
N SER A 110 17.58 8.64 11.31
CA SER A 110 17.71 7.39 12.06
C SER A 110 16.44 6.53 11.98
N PRO A 111 16.55 5.23 11.62
CA PRO A 111 15.41 4.30 11.68
C PRO A 111 14.81 4.17 13.07
N ALA A 112 15.63 4.25 14.13
CA ALA A 112 15.16 4.15 15.50
C ALA A 112 14.29 5.35 15.90
N ARG A 113 14.70 6.58 15.51
CA ARG A 113 13.89 7.78 15.73
C ARG A 113 12.61 7.75 14.90
N PHE A 114 12.68 7.31 13.66
CA PHE A 114 11.50 7.12 12.82
C PHE A 114 10.47 6.21 13.49
N VAL A 115 10.89 5.03 13.96
CA VAL A 115 10.00 4.09 14.65
C VAL A 115 9.48 4.68 15.95
N GLN A 116 10.34 5.29 16.76
CA GLN A 116 9.95 5.91 18.02
C GLN A 116 8.87 6.98 17.81
N THR A 117 9.11 7.92 16.89
CA THR A 117 8.20 9.04 16.64
C THR A 117 6.91 8.58 15.96
N PHE A 118 6.97 7.85 14.85
CA PHE A 118 5.76 7.50 14.11
C PHE A 118 5.03 6.31 14.72
N VAL A 119 5.72 5.23 15.08
CA VAL A 119 5.03 4.00 15.52
C VAL A 119 4.51 4.15 16.94
N PHE A 120 5.32 4.71 17.85
CA PHE A 120 4.99 4.78 19.27
C PHE A 120 4.40 6.13 19.69
N GLU A 121 5.09 7.26 19.45
CA GLU A 121 4.64 8.58 19.92
C GLU A 121 3.35 9.02 19.22
N GLN A 122 3.26 8.86 17.89
CA GLN A 122 2.05 9.12 17.12
C GLN A 122 0.99 8.01 17.23
N LYS A 123 1.27 6.95 18.00
CA LYS A 123 0.34 5.84 18.27
C LYS A 123 -0.17 5.16 17.00
N LEU A 124 0.67 5.03 15.96
CA LEU A 124 0.30 4.27 14.76
C LEU A 124 0.24 2.75 15.03
N TRP A 125 0.97 2.26 16.04
CA TRP A 125 1.13 0.83 16.28
C TRP A 125 -0.16 0.00 16.38
N PRO A 126 -1.28 0.44 17.00
CA PRO A 126 -2.47 -0.41 17.10
C PRO A 126 -3.10 -0.65 15.72
N MET A 127 -3.18 0.39 14.90
CA MET A 127 -3.72 0.28 13.55
C MET A 127 -2.79 -0.53 12.65
N LEU A 128 -1.47 -0.32 12.75
CA LEU A 128 -0.49 -1.09 11.99
C LEU A 128 -0.51 -2.58 12.37
N ALA A 129 -0.60 -2.90 13.66
CA ALA A 129 -0.73 -4.27 14.14
C ALA A 129 -2.02 -4.92 13.61
N PHE A 130 -3.15 -4.19 13.66
CA PHE A 130 -4.41 -4.67 13.11
C PHE A 130 -4.31 -4.96 11.61
N ILE A 131 -3.78 -4.04 10.82
CA ILE A 131 -3.61 -4.21 9.37
C ILE A 131 -2.65 -5.37 9.07
N PHE A 132 -1.54 -5.47 9.80
CA PHE A 132 -0.56 -6.53 9.63
C PHE A 132 -1.16 -7.91 9.90
N ILE A 133 -1.90 -8.08 10.99
CA ILE A 133 -2.59 -9.33 11.33
C ILE A 133 -3.66 -9.64 10.29
N HIS A 134 -4.50 -8.66 9.96
CA HIS A 134 -5.56 -8.82 8.97
C HIS A 134 -5.02 -9.27 7.60
N ARG A 135 -3.90 -8.69 7.15
CA ARG A 135 -3.23 -9.14 5.92
C ARG A 135 -2.54 -10.49 6.06
N GLY A 136 -2.01 -10.82 7.22
CA GLY A 136 -1.50 -12.17 7.50
C GLY A 136 -2.58 -13.25 7.37
N VAL A 137 -3.81 -12.96 7.81
CA VAL A 137 -4.95 -13.88 7.63
C VAL A 137 -5.27 -14.07 6.14
N ILE A 138 -5.35 -12.98 5.37
CA ILE A 138 -5.64 -13.02 3.92
C ILE A 138 -4.54 -13.76 3.15
N PHE A 139 -3.27 -13.56 3.52
CA PHE A 139 -2.12 -14.29 2.96
C PHE A 139 -2.31 -15.81 3.01
N LEU A 140 -2.91 -16.36 4.07
CA LEU A 140 -3.13 -17.80 4.20
C LEU A 140 -4.05 -18.37 3.10
N GLU A 141 -4.95 -17.54 2.58
CA GLU A 141 -5.84 -17.84 1.45
C GLU A 141 -5.14 -17.54 0.13
N ASP A 142 -4.56 -16.35 -0.03
CA ASP A 142 -3.93 -15.89 -1.27
C ASP A 142 -2.79 -16.80 -1.74
N ARG A 143 -2.01 -17.37 -0.81
CA ARG A 143 -0.91 -18.31 -1.15
C ARG A 143 -1.39 -19.62 -1.77
N ARG A 144 -2.70 -19.90 -1.75
CA ARG A 144 -3.31 -21.09 -2.34
C ARG A 144 -3.94 -20.80 -3.70
N GLN A 145 -4.02 -19.53 -4.10
CA GLN A 145 -4.60 -19.14 -5.38
C GLN A 145 -3.62 -19.44 -6.53
N GLU A 146 -4.17 -19.92 -7.65
CA GLU A 146 -3.38 -20.20 -8.84
C GLU A 146 -2.96 -18.91 -9.55
N ASP A 147 -3.80 -17.87 -9.51
CA ASP A 147 -3.52 -16.56 -10.08
C ASP A 147 -3.25 -15.50 -9.00
N VAL A 148 -1.99 -15.08 -8.89
CA VAL A 148 -1.52 -14.00 -7.98
C VAL A 148 -1.31 -12.68 -8.71
N THR A 149 -1.61 -12.62 -10.00
CA THR A 149 -1.47 -11.43 -10.84
C THR A 149 -2.28 -10.23 -10.30
N PRO A 150 -3.53 -10.39 -9.85
CA PRO A 150 -4.31 -9.28 -9.30
C PRO A 150 -3.67 -8.67 -8.04
N LEU A 151 -3.01 -9.49 -7.23
CA LEU A 151 -2.30 -9.04 -6.02
C LEU A 151 -1.13 -8.11 -6.38
N VAL A 152 -0.32 -8.51 -7.37
CA VAL A 152 0.82 -7.73 -7.85
C VAL A 152 0.37 -6.41 -8.48
N TYR A 153 -0.64 -6.44 -9.36
CA TYR A 153 -1.20 -5.20 -9.91
C TYR A 153 -1.79 -4.30 -8.83
N GLY A 154 -2.47 -4.88 -7.85
CA GLY A 154 -3.01 -4.18 -6.68
C GLY A 154 -1.95 -3.56 -5.77
N LEU A 155 -0.71 -4.05 -5.78
CA LEU A 155 0.41 -3.42 -5.09
C LEU A 155 0.93 -2.21 -5.88
N TYR A 156 1.21 -2.38 -7.18
CA TYR A 156 1.74 -1.29 -8.02
C TYR A 156 0.76 -0.12 -8.14
N ALA A 157 -0.52 -0.44 -8.25
CA ALA A 157 -1.63 0.47 -8.04
C ALA A 157 -1.42 1.44 -6.89
N ARG A 158 -1.26 0.89 -5.68
CA ARG A 158 -1.18 1.64 -4.43
C ARG A 158 0.07 2.49 -4.41
N ILE A 159 1.19 1.94 -4.86
CA ILE A 159 2.45 2.67 -4.98
C ILE A 159 2.26 3.89 -5.90
N VAL A 160 1.69 3.72 -7.10
CA VAL A 160 1.46 4.81 -8.05
C VAL A 160 0.51 5.86 -7.50
N VAL A 161 -0.62 5.43 -6.94
CA VAL A 161 -1.61 6.31 -6.29
C VAL A 161 -0.93 7.16 -5.21
N MET A 162 -0.11 6.53 -4.36
CA MET A 162 0.62 7.23 -3.32
C MET A 162 1.60 8.27 -3.88
N GLN A 163 2.33 7.97 -4.96
CA GLN A 163 3.22 8.96 -5.59
C GLN A 163 2.44 10.18 -6.11
N VAL A 164 1.30 9.94 -6.76
CA VAL A 164 0.43 11.02 -7.25
C VAL A 164 -0.06 11.88 -6.09
N VAL A 165 -0.50 11.25 -5.00
CA VAL A 165 -0.98 11.93 -3.81
C VAL A 165 0.11 12.79 -3.15
N ILE A 166 1.35 12.31 -3.06
CA ILE A 166 2.48 13.14 -2.57
C ILE A 166 2.70 14.35 -3.46
N ILE A 167 2.84 14.13 -4.78
CA ILE A 167 3.28 15.19 -5.69
C ILE A 167 2.23 16.30 -5.70
N VAL A 168 0.95 15.92 -5.81
CA VAL A 168 -0.17 16.86 -5.79
C VAL A 168 -0.35 17.49 -4.42
N GLY A 169 -0.21 16.73 -3.34
CA GLY A 169 -0.27 17.25 -1.98
C GLY A 169 0.82 18.28 -1.71
N ALA A 170 2.04 18.05 -2.20
CA ALA A 170 3.19 18.92 -1.96
C ALA A 170 3.00 20.25 -2.68
N TRP A 171 2.57 20.19 -3.94
CA TRP A 171 2.16 21.37 -4.69
C TRP A 171 1.03 22.14 -4.01
N GLY A 172 0.00 21.46 -3.51
CA GLY A 172 -1.11 22.09 -2.80
C GLY A 172 -0.67 22.87 -1.56
N VAL A 173 0.24 22.29 -0.76
CA VAL A 173 0.82 22.98 0.42
C VAL A 173 1.67 24.18 -0.01
N LEU A 174 2.49 24.04 -1.05
CA LEU A 174 3.37 25.11 -1.54
C LEU A 174 2.58 26.31 -2.10
N MET A 175 1.45 26.08 -2.77
CA MET A 175 0.65 27.16 -3.37
C MET A 175 -0.20 27.94 -2.36
N LEU A 176 -0.70 27.27 -1.30
CA LEU A 176 -1.73 27.81 -0.43
C LEU A 176 -1.28 28.03 1.02
N GLY A 177 -0.05 27.61 1.36
CA GLY A 177 0.59 27.87 2.65
C GLY A 177 -0.09 27.23 3.88
N SER A 178 -1.15 26.45 3.70
CA SER A 178 -1.92 25.84 4.81
C SER A 178 -1.87 24.32 4.76
N GLY A 179 -1.38 23.71 5.86
CA GLY A 179 -1.30 22.25 6.00
C GLY A 179 -2.67 21.56 6.05
N LEU A 180 -3.71 22.27 6.51
CA LEU A 180 -5.09 21.75 6.55
C LEU A 180 -5.62 21.50 5.14
N PHE A 181 -5.36 22.40 4.19
CA PHE A 181 -5.79 22.22 2.81
C PHE A 181 -5.03 21.07 2.14
N GLY A 182 -3.73 20.95 2.40
CA GLY A 182 -2.93 19.81 1.97
C GLY A 182 -3.52 18.48 2.47
N LEU A 183 -3.97 18.43 3.72
CA LEU A 183 -4.59 17.23 4.31
C LEU A 183 -5.93 16.90 3.66
N VAL A 184 -6.81 17.88 3.46
CA VAL A 184 -8.10 17.68 2.76
C VAL A 184 -7.89 17.22 1.33
N LEU A 185 -6.96 17.84 0.60
CA LEU A 185 -6.62 17.46 -0.77
C LEU A 185 -6.05 16.04 -0.83
N LEU A 186 -5.13 15.71 0.08
CA LEU A 186 -4.50 14.40 0.19
C LEU A 186 -5.55 13.31 0.44
N VAL A 187 -6.40 13.49 1.44
CA VAL A 187 -7.41 12.49 1.80
C VAL A 187 -8.49 12.39 0.73
N GLY A 188 -8.94 13.53 0.18
CA GLY A 188 -9.94 13.58 -0.88
C GLY A 188 -9.44 12.89 -2.16
N MET A 189 -8.22 13.22 -2.59
CA MET A 189 -7.61 12.62 -3.77
C MET A 189 -7.36 11.12 -3.58
N ARG A 190 -6.85 10.72 -2.41
CA ARG A 190 -6.66 9.31 -2.09
C ARG A 190 -7.98 8.55 -2.14
N THR A 191 -9.01 9.07 -1.48
CA THR A 191 -10.35 8.43 -1.45
C THR A 191 -10.95 8.33 -2.85
N ALA A 192 -10.81 9.38 -3.66
CA ALA A 192 -11.24 9.37 -5.05
C ALA A 192 -10.50 8.29 -5.85
N LEU A 193 -9.16 8.25 -5.75
CA LEU A 193 -8.35 7.27 -6.46
C LEU A 193 -8.74 5.84 -6.05
N ASP A 194 -8.90 5.56 -4.75
CA ASP A 194 -9.34 4.25 -4.26
C ASP A 194 -10.73 3.84 -4.77
N LEU A 195 -11.64 4.81 -4.98
CA LEU A 195 -12.97 4.55 -5.51
C LEU A 195 -12.96 4.20 -7.00
N PHE A 196 -12.17 4.93 -7.79
CA PHE A 196 -12.07 4.71 -9.25
C PHE A 196 -11.11 3.56 -9.59
N TRP A 197 -10.20 3.20 -8.70
CA TRP A 197 -9.16 2.23 -8.93
C TRP A 197 -9.64 0.83 -9.37
N PRO A 198 -10.65 0.22 -8.72
CA PRO A 198 -11.16 -1.10 -9.14
C PRO A 198 -11.71 -1.08 -10.57
N GLN A 199 -12.29 0.05 -10.99
CA GLN A 199 -12.87 0.21 -12.33
C GLN A 199 -11.76 0.34 -13.38
N ILE A 200 -10.71 1.10 -13.07
CA ILE A 200 -9.53 1.28 -13.93
C ILE A 200 -8.80 -0.05 -14.10
N LEU A 201 -8.55 -0.79 -13.02
CA LEU A 201 -7.92 -2.11 -13.09
C LEU A 201 -8.74 -3.09 -13.93
N THR A 202 -10.04 -3.16 -13.69
CA THR A 202 -10.92 -4.07 -14.45
C THR A 202 -10.90 -3.72 -15.94
N TYR A 203 -10.88 -2.42 -16.27
CA TYR A 203 -10.75 -1.96 -17.64
C TYR A 203 -9.38 -2.31 -18.25
N ALA A 204 -8.28 -2.04 -17.55
CA ALA A 204 -6.93 -2.30 -18.02
C ALA A 204 -6.69 -3.81 -18.27
N ILE A 205 -7.11 -4.67 -17.33
CA ILE A 205 -7.01 -6.13 -17.46
C ILE A 205 -7.85 -6.61 -18.65
N ARG A 206 -9.06 -6.09 -18.82
CA ARG A 206 -9.95 -6.46 -19.94
C ARG A 206 -9.40 -6.06 -21.30
N VAL A 207 -8.68 -4.94 -21.38
CA VAL A 207 -8.05 -4.49 -22.64
C VAL A 207 -6.79 -5.30 -22.93
N GLY A 208 -5.97 -5.61 -21.91
CA GLY A 208 -4.75 -6.40 -22.08
C GLY A 208 -4.98 -7.90 -22.32
N THR A 209 -6.17 -8.42 -22.03
CA THR A 209 -6.54 -9.84 -22.23
C THR A 209 -7.33 -10.10 -23.52
N LYS A 210 -7.64 -9.06 -24.32
CA LYS A 210 -8.20 -9.29 -25.65
C LYS A 210 -7.15 -10.00 -26.52
N PRO A 211 -7.44 -11.18 -27.08
CA PRO A 211 -6.56 -11.76 -28.09
C PRO A 211 -6.53 -10.79 -29.28
N SER A 212 -5.31 -10.41 -29.68
CA SER A 212 -5.04 -9.70 -30.93
C SER A 212 -5.39 -10.58 -32.12
#